data_AF-A0A7S0RB08-F1
#
_entry.id   AF-A0A7S0RB08-F1
#
_cell.length_a   1.000
_cell.length_b   1.000
_cell.length_c   1.000
_cell.angle_alpha   90.00
_cell.angle_beta   90.00
_cell.angle_gamma   90.00
#
_symmetry.space_group_name_H-M   'P 1'
#
loop_
_entity.id
_entity.type
_entity.pdbx_description
1 polymer ?
#
loop_
_entity_poly.entity_id
_entity_poly.type
_entity_poly.pdbx_seq_one_letter_code
_entity_poly.pdbx_strand_id
1 'polypeptide(L)'
;PSHSYSSLMLFEQQQESSTTTGTTTTDAATGTTTSGVPQTETTHHRTRTRGGTGPHFTNMLYIQMELCPRTLAAALEAGPLPPDERWHVLRGLLAGLAHIHSLGIIHRDLKPANIFYSAA
;
A
#
# COMPACT_ATOMS: atom_id res chain seq x y z
N PRO A 1 4.27 -38.68 5.53
CA PRO A 1 5.34 -37.84 6.11
C PRO A 1 4.89 -36.36 6.14
N SER A 2 4.20 -36.02 7.22
CA SER A 2 3.68 -34.71 7.55
C SER A 2 4.80 -33.81 8.08
N HIS A 3 5.39 -32.99 7.19
CA HIS A 3 6.26 -31.90 7.61
C HIS A 3 5.48 -30.59 7.61
N SER A 4 5.05 -30.25 8.83
CA SER A 4 4.74 -28.94 9.41
C SER A 4 4.95 -27.71 8.49
N TYR A 5 3.88 -27.26 7.83
CA TYR A 5 3.72 -25.88 7.34
C TYR A 5 3.13 -25.00 8.45
N SER A 6 3.73 -25.05 9.64
CA SER A 6 3.25 -24.23 10.76
C SER A 6 3.70 -22.78 10.53
N SER A 7 2.72 -21.91 10.41
CA SER A 7 2.81 -20.44 10.46
C SER A 7 3.39 -19.72 9.23
N LEU A 8 2.73 -19.90 8.08
CA LEU A 8 2.62 -18.81 7.09
C LEU A 8 1.53 -17.85 7.56
N MET A 9 1.91 -16.76 8.24
CA MET A 9 0.97 -15.67 8.56
C MET A 9 1.00 -14.65 7.41
N LEU A 10 -0.09 -14.61 6.64
CA LEU A 10 -0.41 -13.56 5.68
C LEU A 10 -0.82 -12.29 6.45
N PHE A 11 -0.04 -11.22 6.32
CA PHE A 11 -0.47 -9.88 6.76
C PHE A 11 -1.06 -9.15 5.55
N GLU A 12 -2.39 -9.12 5.45
CA GLU A 12 -3.11 -8.31 4.47
C GLU A 12 -3.25 -6.88 5.01
N GLN A 13 -2.44 -5.95 4.50
CA GLN A 13 -2.57 -4.53 4.84
C GLN A 13 -3.70 -3.92 4.02
N GLN A 14 -4.90 -3.81 4.60
CA GLN A 14 -5.99 -3.05 4.00
C GLN A 14 -5.68 -1.55 4.07
N GLN A 15 -5.55 -0.90 2.91
CA GLN A 15 -5.67 0.55 2.80
C GLN A 15 -7.15 0.89 2.64
N GLU A 16 -7.77 1.45 3.69
CA GLU A 16 -9.10 2.04 3.59
C GLU A 16 -9.01 3.36 2.80
N SER A 17 -9.51 3.36 1.57
CA SER A 17 -9.74 4.59 0.79
C SER A 17 -11.12 5.14 1.13
N SER A 18 -11.17 6.24 1.88
CA SER A 18 -12.40 6.97 2.18
C SER A 18 -12.82 7.81 0.97
N THR A 19 -13.88 7.38 0.28
CA THR A 19 -14.54 8.17 -0.78
C THR A 19 -15.55 9.14 -0.12
N THR A 20 -15.24 10.42 -0.12
CA THR A 20 -16.16 11.49 0.30
C THR A 20 -17.21 11.74 -0.78
N THR A 21 -18.47 11.39 -0.49
CA THR A 21 -19.64 11.76 -1.31
C THR A 21 -19.99 13.23 -1.07
N GLY A 22 -19.70 14.09 -2.04
CA GLY A 22 -20.16 15.48 -2.07
C GLY A 22 -21.53 15.59 -2.73
N THR A 23 -22.55 15.95 -1.95
CA THR A 23 -23.87 16.40 -2.41
C THR A 23 -23.79 17.85 -2.89
N THR A 24 -24.34 18.17 -4.05
CA THR A 24 -24.73 19.55 -4.40
C THR A 24 -26.05 19.50 -5.15
N THR A 25 -27.07 19.99 -4.48
CA THR A 25 -28.39 20.30 -5.02
C THR A 25 -28.35 21.70 -5.65
N THR A 26 -29.23 21.91 -6.64
CA THR A 26 -30.09 23.11 -6.80
C THR A 26 -30.07 23.72 -8.21
N ASP A 27 -31.25 23.61 -8.83
CA ASP A 27 -31.97 24.50 -9.77
C ASP A 27 -31.39 24.91 -11.13
N ALA A 28 -32.17 24.68 -12.20
CA ALA A 28 -33.03 25.70 -12.80
C ALA A 28 -33.65 25.23 -14.13
N ALA A 29 -34.90 25.61 -14.34
CA ALA A 29 -35.70 25.36 -15.53
C ALA A 29 -35.20 26.11 -16.77
N THR A 30 -35.61 25.64 -17.97
CA THR A 30 -36.30 26.40 -19.05
C THR A 30 -36.09 25.68 -20.39
N GLY A 31 -37.19 25.41 -21.10
CA GLY A 31 -37.17 24.72 -22.40
C GLY A 31 -36.73 25.60 -23.58
N THR A 32 -36.62 25.00 -24.77
CA THR A 32 -37.23 25.43 -26.05
C THR A 32 -36.62 24.62 -27.22
N THR A 33 -37.51 24.23 -28.12
CA THR A 33 -37.38 23.60 -29.45
C THR A 33 -36.36 24.23 -30.41
N THR A 34 -35.79 23.44 -31.34
CA THR A 34 -35.92 23.60 -32.83
C THR A 34 -34.95 22.70 -33.63
N SER A 35 -35.47 22.17 -34.73
CA SER A 35 -34.90 21.35 -35.81
C SER A 35 -33.57 21.80 -36.43
N GLY A 36 -32.81 20.83 -36.97
CA GLY A 36 -31.78 21.08 -37.99
C GLY A 36 -30.88 19.87 -38.27
N VAL A 37 -31.12 19.17 -39.39
CA VAL A 37 -30.17 18.24 -40.02
C VAL A 37 -29.27 19.05 -40.96
N PRO A 38 -27.95 18.76 -41.01
CA PRO A 38 -27.39 18.26 -42.27
C PRO A 38 -26.41 17.10 -42.10
N GLN A 39 -26.40 16.24 -43.12
CA GLN A 39 -25.48 15.13 -43.35
C GLN A 39 -24.08 15.64 -43.68
N THR A 40 -23.03 14.98 -43.17
CA THR A 40 -21.72 14.89 -43.85
C THR A 40 -21.02 13.59 -43.47
N GLU A 41 -20.71 12.80 -44.49
CA GLU A 41 -19.89 11.59 -44.46
C GLU A 41 -18.52 11.85 -43.81
N THR A 42 -18.11 11.00 -42.88
CA THR A 42 -16.68 10.80 -42.57
C THR A 42 -16.44 9.34 -42.15
N THR A 43 -15.75 8.64 -43.05
CA THR A 43 -14.70 7.65 -42.79
C THR A 43 -14.93 6.70 -41.61
N HIS A 44 -15.27 5.44 -41.92
CA HIS A 44 -15.22 4.32 -40.98
C HIS A 44 -13.78 4.06 -40.51
N HIS A 45 -13.28 4.87 -39.58
CA HIS A 45 -12.20 4.46 -38.70
C HIS A 45 -12.76 3.45 -37.72
N ARG A 46 -12.79 2.18 -38.17
CA ARG A 46 -12.95 1.03 -37.29
C ARG A 46 -11.75 1.01 -36.35
N THR A 47 -11.85 1.74 -35.25
CA THR A 47 -11.03 1.50 -34.07
C THR A 47 -11.27 0.06 -33.67
N ARG A 48 -10.31 -0.81 -34.00
CA ARG A 48 -10.21 -2.14 -33.42
C ARG A 48 -9.93 -1.90 -31.94
N THR A 49 -10.97 -1.75 -31.15
CA THR A 49 -10.90 -1.97 -29.71
C THR A 49 -10.56 -3.43 -29.55
N ARG A 50 -9.25 -3.72 -29.51
CA ARG A 50 -8.74 -5.00 -29.04
C ARG A 50 -8.98 -4.98 -27.53
N GLY A 51 -10.23 -5.25 -27.15
CA GLY A 51 -10.62 -5.58 -25.78
C GLY A 51 -9.94 -6.90 -25.44
N GLY A 52 -8.67 -6.80 -25.06
CA GLY A 52 -7.93 -7.91 -24.49
C GLY A 52 -8.40 -8.10 -23.05
N THR A 53 -9.60 -8.64 -22.86
CA THR A 53 -9.99 -9.27 -21.59
C THR A 53 -9.33 -10.65 -21.54
N GLY A 54 -8.00 -10.65 -21.52
CA GLY A 54 -7.25 -11.82 -21.06
C GLY A 54 -7.22 -11.76 -19.53
N PRO A 55 -7.31 -12.90 -18.82
CA PRO A 55 -7.13 -12.90 -17.38
C PRO A 55 -5.78 -12.27 -17.03
N HIS A 56 -5.79 -11.17 -16.27
CA HIS A 56 -4.59 -10.63 -15.67
C HIS A 56 -4.14 -11.62 -14.60
N PHE A 57 -3.14 -12.44 -14.92
CA PHE A 57 -2.47 -13.24 -13.91
C PHE A 57 -1.68 -12.29 -13.01
N THR A 58 -2.16 -12.06 -11.78
CA THR A 58 -1.43 -11.32 -10.76
C THR A 58 -0.30 -12.20 -10.25
N ASN A 59 0.90 -11.98 -10.76
CA ASN A 59 2.08 -12.68 -10.25
C ASN A 59 2.41 -12.11 -8.87
N MET A 60 2.07 -12.83 -7.81
CA MET A 60 2.29 -12.42 -6.43
C MET A 60 3.69 -12.81 -5.94
N LEU A 61 4.40 -11.85 -5.34
CA LEU A 61 5.67 -12.09 -4.64
C LEU A 61 5.39 -12.32 -3.15
N TYR A 62 5.88 -13.43 -2.62
CA TYR A 62 5.86 -13.73 -1.20
C TYR A 62 7.29 -13.71 -0.66
N ILE A 63 7.52 -12.98 0.43
CA ILE A 63 8.80 -12.93 1.14
C ILE A 63 8.57 -13.56 2.52
N GLN A 64 9.29 -14.64 2.81
CA GLN A 64 9.27 -15.28 4.11
C GLN A 64 10.36 -14.67 5.01
N MET A 65 10.01 -14.29 6.24
CA MET A 65 10.92 -13.73 7.23
C MET A 65 10.57 -14.26 8.62
N GLU A 66 11.42 -13.94 9.61
CA GLU A 66 11.14 -14.20 11.02
C GLU A 66 9.90 -13.42 11.50
N LEU A 67 9.10 -14.04 12.37
CA LEU A 67 7.98 -13.39 13.04
C LEU A 67 8.49 -12.61 14.26
N CYS A 68 8.36 -11.30 14.23
CA CYS A 68 8.55 -10.46 15.41
C CYS A 68 7.20 -10.14 16.07
N PRO A 69 7.11 -10.18 17.41
CA PRO A 69 5.84 -10.07 18.12
C PRO A 69 5.19 -8.67 18.01
N ARG A 70 5.99 -7.61 17.81
CA ARG A 70 5.49 -6.24 17.66
C ARG A 70 6.45 -5.36 16.88
N THR A 71 5.98 -4.16 16.54
CA THR A 71 6.83 -3.07 16.02
C THR A 71 7.30 -2.16 17.17
N LEU A 72 8.33 -1.36 16.92
CA LEU A 72 8.78 -0.35 17.87
C LEU A 72 7.68 0.70 18.12
N ALA A 73 6.88 1.06 17.09
CA ALA A 73 5.73 1.93 17.25
C ALA A 73 4.76 1.38 18.31
N ALA A 74 4.32 0.13 18.16
CA ALA A 74 3.41 -0.50 19.12
C ALA A 74 4.01 -0.61 20.54
N ALA A 75 5.33 -0.77 20.65
CA ALA A 75 6.01 -0.77 21.94
C ALA A 75 6.00 0.61 22.62
N LEU A 76 6.19 1.68 21.85
CA LEU A 76 6.18 3.05 22.36
C LEU A 76 4.77 3.54 22.74
N GLU A 77 3.73 3.07 22.04
CA GLU A 77 2.33 3.35 22.41
C GLU A 77 1.95 2.76 23.78
N ALA A 78 2.56 1.63 24.17
CA ALA A 78 2.35 1.04 25.49
C ALA A 78 3.00 1.86 26.62
N GLY A 79 3.88 2.81 26.27
CA GLY A 79 4.58 3.69 27.19
C GLY A 79 6.06 3.83 26.85
N PRO A 80 6.77 4.75 27.53
CA PRO A 80 8.20 4.94 27.32
C PRO A 80 8.99 3.67 27.65
N LEU A 81 9.92 3.30 26.76
CA LEU A 81 10.85 2.21 27.03
C LEU A 81 11.78 2.56 28.21
N PRO A 82 12.18 1.57 29.03
CA PRO A 82 13.21 1.75 30.04
C PRO A 82 14.48 2.38 29.45
N PRO A 83 15.24 3.19 30.22
CA PRO A 83 16.45 3.86 29.73
C PRO A 83 17.45 2.92 29.03
N ASP A 84 17.67 1.73 29.58
CA ASP A 84 18.61 0.76 29.03
C ASP A 84 18.12 0.15 27.70
N GLU A 85 16.81 -0.14 27.61
CA GLU A 85 16.19 -0.61 26.36
C GLU A 85 16.26 0.44 25.26
N ARG A 86 16.06 1.73 25.58
CA ARG A 86 16.20 2.82 24.59
C ARG A 86 17.58 2.82 23.96
N TRP A 87 18.63 2.68 24.76
CA TRP A 87 20.00 2.61 24.26
C TRP A 87 20.29 1.32 23.50
N HIS A 88 19.67 0.21 23.87
CA HIS A 88 19.79 -1.04 23.15
C HIS A 88 19.18 -0.93 21.75
N VAL A 89 17.94 -0.44 21.65
CA VAL A 89 17.24 -0.20 20.39
C VAL A 89 18.01 0.77 19.50
N LEU A 90 18.46 1.91 20.04
CA LEU A 90 19.18 2.90 19.26
C LEU A 90 20.49 2.34 18.68
N ARG A 91 21.25 1.58 19.48
CA ARG A 91 22.49 0.95 19.00
C ARG A 91 22.21 -0.07 17.89
N GLY A 92 21.20 -0.91 18.06
CA GLY A 92 20.79 -1.87 17.03
C GLY A 92 20.37 -1.18 15.73
N LEU A 93 19.57 -0.12 15.83
CA LEU A 93 19.11 0.67 14.69
C LEU A 93 20.29 1.30 13.94
N LEU A 94 21.21 1.96 14.65
CA LEU A 94 22.37 2.60 14.04
C LEU A 94 23.33 1.60 13.42
N ALA A 95 23.51 0.42 14.04
CA ALA A 95 24.32 -0.65 13.47
C ALA A 95 23.71 -1.18 12.15
N GLY A 96 22.39 -1.41 12.13
CA GLY A 96 21.68 -1.82 10.91
C GLY A 96 21.74 -0.77 9.80
N LEU A 97 21.56 0.50 10.16
CA LEU A 97 21.69 1.62 9.21
C LEU A 97 23.10 1.76 8.65
N ALA A 98 24.12 1.70 9.51
CA ALA A 98 25.51 1.72 9.08
C ALA A 98 25.81 0.57 8.10
N HIS A 99 25.28 -0.63 8.38
CA HIS A 99 25.43 -1.78 7.50
C HIS A 99 24.80 -1.55 6.12
N ILE A 100 23.52 -1.18 6.03
CA ILE A 100 22.87 -0.97 4.72
C ILE A 100 23.49 0.21 3.96
N HIS A 101 23.91 1.26 4.67
CA HIS A 101 24.57 2.41 4.04
C HIS A 101 25.94 2.03 3.47
N SER A 102 26.68 1.11 4.12
CA SER A 102 27.94 0.59 3.56
C SER A 102 27.74 -0.17 2.25
N LEU A 103 26.52 -0.68 2.00
CA LEU A 103 26.12 -1.34 0.76
C LEU A 103 25.52 -0.37 -0.28
N GLY A 104 25.50 0.94 0.00
CA GLY A 104 24.86 1.94 -0.86
C GLY A 104 23.33 1.90 -0.85
N ILE A 105 22.72 1.20 0.11
CA ILE A 105 21.26 1.04 0.23
C ILE A 105 20.73 2.10 1.20
N ILE A 106 19.70 2.85 0.77
CA ILE A 106 18.97 3.80 1.63
C ILE A 106 17.59 3.20 1.93
N HIS A 107 17.22 3.10 3.22
CA HIS A 107 15.94 2.51 3.63
C HIS A 107 14.71 3.28 3.10
N ARG A 108 14.80 4.61 3.00
CA ARG A 108 13.77 5.56 2.50
C ARG A 108 12.47 5.67 3.30
N ASP A 109 12.07 4.65 4.05
CA ASP A 109 10.86 4.69 4.90
C ASP A 109 11.19 4.37 6.36
N LEU A 110 12.18 5.04 6.93
CA LEU A 110 12.61 4.76 8.30
C LEU A 110 11.65 5.43 9.29
N LYS A 111 10.89 4.62 10.02
CA LYS A 111 9.94 5.05 11.06
C LYS A 111 9.71 3.93 12.08
N PRO A 112 9.23 4.21 13.30
CA PRO A 112 9.02 3.17 14.32
C PRO A 112 8.12 2.01 13.88
N ALA A 113 7.18 2.24 12.95
CA ALA A 113 6.31 1.18 12.42
C ALA A 113 7.05 0.18 11.51
N ASN A 114 8.21 0.55 10.96
CA ASN A 114 9.04 -0.31 10.11
C ASN A 114 10.25 -0.91 10.86
N ILE A 115 10.26 -0.79 12.19
CA ILE A 115 11.26 -1.40 13.06
C ILE A 115 10.56 -2.53 13.80
N PHE A 116 10.89 -3.77 13.45
CA PHE A 116 10.43 -4.93 14.19
C PHE A 116 11.13 -4.99 15.55
N TYR A 117 10.37 -5.29 16.60
CA TYR A 117 10.84 -5.22 17.98
C TYR A 117 10.44 -6.47 18.76
N SER A 118 11.43 -7.07 19.40
CA SER A 118 11.26 -8.13 20.40
C SER A 118 12.01 -7.70 21.66
N ALA A 119 11.30 -7.63 22.79
CA ALA A 119 11.96 -7.46 24.07
C ALA A 119 12.54 -8.83 24.46
N ALA A 120 13.81 -8.83 24.88
CA ALA A 120 14.49 -10.02 25.38
C ALA A 120 13.99 -10.41 26.78
#